data_AF-B1XL00-F1
#
_entry.id   AF-B1XL00-F1
#
_cell.length_a   1.000
_cell.length_b   1.000
_cell.length_c   1.000
_cell.angle_alpha   90.00
_cell.angle_beta   90.00
_cell.angle_gamma   90.00
#
_symmetry.space_group_name_H-M   'P 1'
#
loop_
_entity.id
_entity.type
_entity.pdbx_description
1 polymer ?
#
loop_
_entity_poly.entity_id
_entity_poly.type
_entity_poly.pdbx_seq_one_letter_code
_entity_poly.pdbx_strand_id
1 'polypeptide(L)'
;MARYTCSYFVGLSEPEMLASLRDIIQECDLNLTYETGGYIMAKEKPGNVSFTKLVELEVLFDRNKVQDGKLQVDFVAKNQELPLHTDNHCRSIFEQILKTVNAQQPWELETNNLD
;
A
#
# COMPACT_ATOMS: atom_id res chain seq x y z
N MET A 1 4.79 5.07 16.47
CA MET A 1 4.58 4.31 15.23
C MET A 1 4.23 5.29 14.13
N ALA A 2 5.11 5.42 13.15
CA ALA A 2 4.81 6.11 11.91
C ALA A 2 3.77 5.30 11.15
N ARG A 3 2.80 5.99 10.57
CA ARG A 3 1.72 5.39 9.78
C ARG A 3 1.34 6.37 8.68
N TYR A 4 1.29 5.86 7.46
CA TYR A 4 0.90 6.61 6.27
C TYR A 4 -0.17 5.83 5.52
N THR A 5 -1.16 6.55 4.99
CA THR A 5 -2.32 5.94 4.35
C THR A 5 -2.71 6.70 3.10
N CYS A 6 -3.22 5.97 2.10
CA CYS A 6 -3.88 6.53 0.93
C CYS A 6 -4.92 5.53 0.42
N SER A 7 -5.85 6.02 -0.38
CA SER A 7 -6.84 5.18 -1.03
C SER A 7 -6.74 5.37 -2.54
N TYR A 8 -7.01 4.29 -3.28
CA TYR A 8 -7.11 4.30 -4.72
C TYR A 8 -8.42 3.66 -5.17
N PHE A 9 -8.93 4.11 -6.30
CA PHE A 9 -9.98 3.43 -7.04
C PHE A 9 -9.37 2.66 -8.21
N VAL A 10 -9.84 1.43 -8.42
CA VAL A 10 -9.36 0.57 -9.51
C VAL A 10 -10.53 -0.17 -10.18
N GLY A 11 -10.59 -0.10 -11.50
CA GLY A 11 -11.63 -0.72 -12.33
C GLY A 11 -11.26 -2.10 -12.89
N LEU A 12 -10.40 -2.85 -12.21
CA LEU A 12 -9.95 -4.18 -12.61
C LEU A 12 -10.85 -5.28 -12.03
N SER A 13 -10.90 -6.45 -12.66
CA SER A 13 -11.45 -7.63 -11.99
C SER A 13 -10.59 -8.00 -10.79
N GLU A 14 -11.17 -8.71 -9.82
CA GLU A 14 -10.43 -9.07 -8.60
C GLU A 14 -9.11 -9.82 -8.88
N PRO A 15 -9.05 -10.84 -9.77
CA PRO A 15 -7.80 -11.52 -10.07
C PRO A 15 -6.73 -10.61 -10.70
N GLU A 16 -7.14 -9.68 -11.57
CA GLU A 16 -6.25 -8.71 -12.21
C GLU A 16 -5.73 -7.67 -11.21
N MET A 17 -6.60 -7.20 -10.33
CA MET A 17 -6.24 -6.28 -9.24
C MET A 17 -5.27 -6.94 -8.27
N LEU A 18 -5.51 -8.18 -7.87
CA LEU A 18 -4.59 -8.95 -7.03
C LEU A 18 -3.25 -9.19 -7.71
N ALA A 19 -3.23 -9.46 -9.02
CA ALA A 19 -1.98 -9.57 -9.78
C ALA A 19 -1.20 -8.25 -9.77
N SER A 20 -1.86 -7.14 -10.08
CA SER A 20 -1.25 -5.80 -10.05
C SER A 20 -0.73 -5.43 -8.66
N LEU A 21 -1.46 -5.75 -7.58
CA LEU A 21 -1.00 -5.54 -6.21
C LEU A 21 0.27 -6.34 -5.89
N ARG A 22 0.37 -7.60 -6.35
CA ARG A 22 1.58 -8.40 -6.17
C ARG A 22 2.78 -7.82 -6.93
N ASP A 23 2.56 -7.30 -8.13
CA ASP A 23 3.59 -6.62 -8.92
C ASP A 23 4.07 -5.35 -8.20
N ILE A 24 3.15 -4.51 -7.70
CA ILE A 24 3.48 -3.31 -6.90
C ILE A 24 4.31 -3.68 -5.66
N ILE A 25 3.89 -4.70 -4.92
CA ILE A 25 4.60 -5.21 -3.73
C ILE A 25 6.01 -5.65 -4.10
N GLN A 26 6.18 -6.38 -5.20
CA GLN A 26 7.47 -6.86 -5.67
C GLN A 26 8.38 -5.72 -6.14
N GLU A 27 7.85 -4.75 -6.90
CA GLU A 27 8.58 -3.55 -7.36
C GLU A 27 9.04 -2.67 -6.20
N CYS A 28 8.32 -2.69 -5.08
CA CYS A 28 8.70 -2.00 -3.84
C CYS A 28 9.69 -2.80 -2.95
N ASP A 29 10.20 -3.95 -3.42
CA ASP A 29 11.06 -4.88 -2.67
C ASP A 29 10.45 -5.36 -1.33
N LEU A 30 9.12 -5.45 -1.28
CA LEU A 30 8.37 -5.97 -0.14
C LEU A 30 8.08 -7.46 -0.33
N ASN A 31 8.12 -8.22 0.77
CA ASN A 31 7.73 -9.63 0.77
C ASN A 31 6.26 -9.77 1.13
N LEU A 32 5.47 -10.33 0.21
CA LEU A 32 4.11 -10.78 0.52
C LEU A 32 4.15 -11.80 1.67
N THR A 33 3.44 -11.50 2.75
CA THR A 33 3.40 -12.33 3.97
C THR A 33 2.07 -13.06 4.10
N TYR A 34 0.97 -12.40 3.72
CA TYR A 34 -0.37 -12.96 3.82
C TYR A 34 -1.32 -12.31 2.81
N GLU A 35 -2.24 -13.10 2.26
CA GLU A 35 -3.31 -12.65 1.35
C GLU A 35 -4.59 -13.41 1.70
N THR A 36 -5.68 -12.68 1.89
CA THR A 36 -7.02 -13.22 2.17
C THR A 36 -8.09 -12.30 1.57
N GLY A 37 -9.36 -12.70 1.70
CA GLY A 37 -10.57 -12.23 1.00
C GLY A 37 -10.90 -10.73 0.89
N GLY A 38 -9.99 -9.85 1.27
CA GLY A 38 -10.07 -8.39 1.21
C GLY A 38 -8.86 -7.71 1.85
N TYR A 39 -7.77 -8.46 2.04
CA TYR A 39 -6.62 -8.01 2.83
C TYR A 39 -5.33 -8.66 2.34
N ILE A 40 -4.32 -7.83 2.08
CA ILE A 40 -2.95 -8.25 1.81
C ILE A 40 -2.02 -7.62 2.84
N MET A 41 -1.06 -8.40 3.32
CA MET A 41 0.04 -7.92 4.14
C MET A 41 1.37 -8.23 3.46
N ALA A 42 2.20 -7.20 3.32
CA ALA A 42 3.57 -7.32 2.88
C ALA A 42 4.52 -6.64 3.86
N LYS A 43 5.79 -7.04 3.86
CA LYS A 43 6.80 -6.51 4.80
C LYS A 43 8.15 -6.36 4.13
N GLU A 44 8.89 -5.31 4.48
CA GLU A 44 10.28 -5.15 4.07
C GLU A 44 11.17 -6.32 4.51
N LYS A 45 12.16 -6.64 3.68
CA LYS A 45 13.19 -7.62 4.02
C LYS A 45 14.12 -7.08 5.11
N PRO A 46 14.45 -7.88 6.14
CA PRO A 46 15.49 -7.50 7.09
C PRO A 46 16.86 -7.44 6.39
N GLY A 47 17.73 -6.55 6.86
CA GLY A 47 19.13 -6.45 6.41
C GLY A 47 19.57 -5.05 5.97
N ASN A 48 18.64 -4.22 5.48
CA ASN A 48 18.96 -2.86 5.01
C ASN A 48 18.76 -1.78 6.10
N VAL A 49 17.86 -2.03 7.05
CA VAL A 49 17.52 -1.10 8.14
C VAL A 49 17.39 -1.85 9.47
N SER A 50 17.39 -1.11 10.58
CA SER A 50 17.13 -1.69 11.90
C SER A 50 15.73 -2.30 11.97
N PHE A 51 15.55 -3.34 12.80
CA PHE A 51 14.29 -4.07 12.89
C PHE A 51 13.07 -3.18 13.18
N THR A 52 13.26 -2.14 13.99
CA THR A 52 12.22 -1.14 14.32
C THR A 52 11.77 -0.28 13.13
N LYS A 53 12.58 -0.21 12.07
CA LYS A 53 12.30 0.57 10.87
C LYS A 53 11.61 -0.24 9.78
N LEU A 54 11.61 -1.57 9.87
CA LEU A 54 10.98 -2.42 8.87
C LEU A 54 9.50 -2.04 8.70
N VAL A 55 9.15 -1.67 7.47
CA VAL A 55 7.80 -1.26 7.10
C VAL A 55 6.94 -2.49 6.82
N GLU A 56 5.76 -2.46 7.39
CA GLU A 56 4.65 -3.35 7.08
C GLU A 56 3.64 -2.56 6.23
N LEU A 57 3.33 -3.11 5.07
CA LEU A 57 2.29 -2.64 4.18
C LEU A 57 1.05 -3.51 4.37
N GLU A 58 -0.06 -2.89 4.72
CA GLU A 58 -1.39 -3.50 4.71
C GLU A 58 -2.18 -2.90 3.54
N VAL A 59 -2.78 -3.75 2.72
CA VAL A 59 -3.69 -3.33 1.65
C VAL A 59 -5.06 -3.90 1.96
N LEU A 60 -6.07 -3.05 2.04
CA LEU A 60 -7.45 -3.42 2.37
C LEU A 60 -8.37 -3.08 1.21
N PHE A 61 -9.31 -3.98 0.90
CA PHE A 61 -10.33 -3.73 -0.11
C PHE A 61 -11.57 -4.55 0.21
N ASP A 62 -12.75 -3.93 0.12
CA ASP A 62 -14.03 -4.60 0.35
C ASP A 62 -14.69 -4.91 -0.99
N ARG A 63 -14.68 -6.20 -1.38
CA ARG A 63 -15.25 -6.70 -2.63
C ARG A 63 -16.70 -6.29 -2.88
N ASN A 64 -17.44 -5.92 -1.83
CA ASN A 64 -18.85 -5.52 -1.91
C ASN A 64 -19.03 -4.01 -2.07
N LYS A 65 -17.97 -3.21 -1.89
CA LYS A 65 -18.01 -1.74 -1.99
C LYS A 65 -17.40 -1.27 -3.30
N VAL A 66 -18.17 -1.47 -4.37
CA VAL A 66 -17.84 -0.95 -5.70
C VAL A 66 -18.59 0.36 -5.91
N GLN A 67 -17.86 1.44 -6.18
CA GLN A 67 -18.39 2.75 -6.53
C GLN A 67 -18.12 3.01 -8.01
N ASP A 68 -19.17 3.29 -8.78
CA ASP A 68 -19.07 3.59 -10.23
C ASP A 68 -18.27 2.54 -11.03
N GLY A 69 -18.39 1.27 -10.65
CA GLY A 69 -17.67 0.16 -11.28
C GLY A 69 -16.19 0.02 -10.86
N LYS A 70 -15.73 0.84 -9.92
CA LYS A 70 -14.37 0.80 -9.36
C LYS A 70 -14.40 0.35 -7.90
N LEU A 71 -13.41 -0.43 -7.51
CA LEU A 71 -13.19 -0.86 -6.14
C LEU A 71 -12.28 0.15 -5.44
N GLN A 72 -12.63 0.53 -4.21
CA GLN A 72 -11.72 1.27 -3.34
C GLN A 72 -10.72 0.31 -2.69
N VAL A 73 -9.44 0.68 -2.74
CA VAL A 73 -8.32 -0.06 -2.18
C VAL A 73 -7.49 0.89 -1.32
N ASP A 74 -7.40 0.56 -0.04
CA ASP A 74 -6.68 1.35 0.95
C ASP A 74 -5.28 0.76 1.18
N PHE A 75 -4.25 1.59 1.10
CA PHE A 75 -2.87 1.23 1.43
C PHE A 75 -2.49 1.86 2.77
N VAL A 76 -1.90 1.06 3.65
CA VAL A 76 -1.43 1.48 4.98
C VAL A 76 0.01 1.02 5.17
N ALA A 77 0.96 1.95 5.16
CA ALA A 77 2.35 1.67 5.53
C ALA A 77 2.59 2.06 6.99
N LYS A 78 3.22 1.18 7.78
CA LYS A 78 3.52 1.43 9.20
C LYS A 78 4.83 0.78 9.64
N ASN A 79 5.49 1.36 10.64
CA ASN A 79 6.63 0.75 11.33
C ASN A 79 6.75 1.21 12.79
N GLN A 80 7.77 0.77 13.52
CA GLN A 80 7.91 1.11 14.94
C GLN A 80 8.60 2.47 15.18
N GLU A 81 8.90 3.27 14.15
CA GLU A 81 9.47 4.61 14.31
C GLU A 81 8.46 5.57 14.98
N LEU A 82 8.96 6.62 15.62
CA LEU A 82 8.11 7.68 16.16
C LEU A 82 7.75 8.67 15.04
N PRO A 83 6.49 9.10 14.93
CA PRO A 83 6.02 9.98 13.84
C PRO A 83 6.53 11.43 13.95
N LEU A 84 7.29 11.77 14.99
CA LEU A 84 7.76 13.13 15.28
C LEU A 84 8.77 13.66 14.24
N HIS A 85 9.34 12.81 13.40
CA HIS A 85 10.21 13.19 12.29
C HIS A 85 9.50 12.93 10.96
N THR A 86 9.28 13.99 10.19
CA THR A 86 8.67 13.92 8.84
C THR A 86 9.59 13.30 7.80
N ASP A 87 10.88 13.20 8.08
CA ASP A 87 11.89 12.44 7.34
C ASP A 87 12.16 11.13 8.11
N ASN A 88 11.42 10.07 7.78
CA ASN A 88 11.59 8.74 8.35
C ASN A 88 11.49 7.67 7.28
N HIS A 89 12.00 6.47 7.60
CA HIS A 89 12.09 5.37 6.64
C HIS A 89 10.70 4.92 6.16
N CYS A 90 9.72 4.89 7.07
CA CYS A 90 8.33 4.55 6.71
C CYS A 90 7.75 5.45 5.63
N ARG A 91 8.05 6.76 5.70
CA ARG A 91 7.61 7.71 4.69
C ARG A 91 8.27 7.46 3.33
N SER A 92 9.59 7.21 3.32
CA SER A 92 10.34 6.92 2.08
C SER A 92 9.75 5.71 1.33
N ILE A 93 9.49 4.62 2.05
CA ILE A 93 8.85 3.42 1.48
C ILE A 93 7.42 3.72 1.02
N PHE A 94 6.66 4.49 1.80
CA PHE A 94 5.30 4.89 1.40
C PHE A 94 5.29 5.73 0.12
N GLU A 95 6.21 6.68 -0.04
CA GLU A 95 6.35 7.48 -1.27
C GLU A 95 6.77 6.61 -2.47
N GLN A 96 7.60 5.59 -2.27
CA GLN A 96 7.91 4.60 -3.30
C GLN A 96 6.67 3.81 -3.72
N ILE A 97 5.83 3.37 -2.77
CA ILE A 97 4.57 2.69 -3.06
C ILE A 97 3.66 3.59 -3.89
N LEU A 98 3.42 4.84 -3.45
CA LEU A 98 2.60 5.81 -4.19
C LEU A 98 3.10 6.00 -5.62
N LYS A 99 4.41 6.18 -5.80
CA LYS A 99 5.02 6.35 -7.11
C LYS A 99 4.79 5.13 -8.01
N THR A 100 4.90 3.93 -7.44
CA THR A 100 4.72 2.66 -8.15
C THR A 100 3.27 2.47 -8.56
N VAL A 101 2.31 2.66 -7.64
CA VAL A 101 0.87 2.58 -7.93
C VAL A 101 0.46 3.61 -8.98
N ASN A 102 0.91 4.87 -8.86
CA ASN A 102 0.61 5.93 -9.82
C ASN A 102 1.18 5.67 -11.23
N ALA A 103 2.23 4.85 -11.34
CA ALA A 103 2.80 4.47 -12.63
C ALA A 103 2.02 3.34 -13.33
N GLN A 104 1.17 2.61 -12.58
CA GLN A 104 0.35 1.53 -13.11
C GLN A 104 -1.07 2.05 -13.41
N GLN A 105 -1.51 1.95 -14.67
CA GLN A 105 -2.94 2.09 -14.99
C GLN A 105 -3.67 0.79 -14.63
N PRO A 106 -4.95 0.82 -14.19
CA PRO A 106 -5.87 1.95 -14.13
C PRO A 106 -6.08 2.47 -12.68
N TRP A 107 -5.02 2.54 -11.88
CA TRP A 107 -5.12 3.02 -10.50
C TRP A 107 -5.32 4.54 -10.47
N GLU A 108 -6.36 4.99 -9.77
CA GLU A 108 -6.68 6.41 -9.60
C GLU A 108 -6.66 6.77 -8.12
N LEU A 109 -5.80 7.71 -7.73
CA LEU A 109 -5.72 8.17 -6.34
C LEU A 109 -7.05 8.80 -5.92
N GLU A 110 -7.57 8.43 -4.75
CA GLU A 110 -8.72 9.11 -4.15
C GLU A 110 -8.31 10.54 -3.78
N THR A 111 -8.79 11.53 -4.55
CA THR A 111 -8.44 12.94 -4.35
C THR A 111 -9.30 13.65 -3.29
N ASN A 112 -10.17 12.94 -2.57
CA ASN A 112 -11.07 13.55 -1.59
C ASN A 112 -10.47 13.55 -0.17
N ASN A 113 -10.36 14.75 0.40
CA ASN A 113 -9.94 15.12 1.76
C ASN A 113 -8.44 15.38 1.98
N LEU A 114 -7.86 16.27 1.19
CA LEU A 114 -6.84 17.22 1.68
C LEU A 114 -7.53 18.58 1.90
N ASP A 115 -8.44 18.64 2.89
CA ASP A 115 -8.90 19.89 3.49
C ASP A 115 -8.26 20.05 4.88
#